data_AF-A0A382DQ53-F1
#
_entry.id   AF-A0A382DQ53-F1
#
_cell.length_a   1.000
_cell.length_b   1.000
_cell.length_c   1.000
_cell.angle_alpha   90.00
_cell.angle_beta   90.00
_cell.angle_gamma   90.00
#
_symmetry.space_group_name_H-M   'P 1'
#
loop_
_entity.id
_entity.type
_entity.pdbx_description
1 polymer ?
#
loop_
_entity_poly.entity_id
_entity_poly.type
_entity_poly.pdbx_seq_one_letter_code
_entity_poly.pdbx_strand_id
1 'polypeptide(L)'
;MGLWGASDATEDQPKHFTTEQKEDVVANEHGWTVKAGSTMTGNDNTSADPEILVFIRGLDNKLGVGDITGFDWNISEFDKSDGGTLSVTAHFNEAQTVTGTPQLTVTNDTNSNHTLSYASGSGTSALTFTLAIGAANAATDADDVLSLAANCMSLNSGTIKDTSGDSVSAITGPTATTGSTTFPTATEDHGNTTYDTAFAVGAVTAGILTVDITTAGSGYTDEEDATIDLGTG
;
A
#
# COMPACT_ATOMS: atom_id res chain seq x y z
N MET A 1 21.75 28.92 -4.42
CA MET A 1 20.32 29.23 -4.55
C MET A 1 20.21 30.24 -5.68
N GLY A 2 19.93 29.76 -6.89
CA GLY A 2 20.10 30.57 -8.11
C GLY A 2 18.92 31.50 -8.34
N LEU A 3 19.19 32.81 -8.44
CA LEU A 3 18.57 33.83 -9.31
C LEU A 3 17.03 33.94 -9.42
N TRP A 4 16.24 33.20 -8.65
CA TRP A 4 14.78 33.23 -8.73
C TRP A 4 14.22 34.43 -7.95
N GLY A 5 13.57 35.35 -8.65
CA GLY A 5 13.02 36.59 -8.07
C GLY A 5 14.06 37.69 -7.82
N ALA A 6 15.26 37.59 -8.40
CA ALA A 6 16.32 38.58 -8.23
C ALA A 6 16.13 39.84 -9.08
N SER A 7 15.32 39.76 -10.14
CA SER A 7 14.96 40.87 -11.02
C SER A 7 13.53 40.66 -11.55
N ASP A 8 12.86 41.75 -11.89
CA ASP A 8 11.57 41.78 -12.60
C ASP A 8 11.75 42.02 -14.11
N ALA A 9 12.98 41.91 -14.63
CA ALA A 9 13.26 42.09 -16.04
C ALA A 9 12.53 41.05 -16.90
N THR A 10 12.09 41.44 -18.09
CA THR A 10 11.25 40.62 -18.97
C THR A 10 11.93 39.29 -19.36
N GLU A 11 13.26 39.28 -19.48
CA GLU A 11 14.07 38.10 -19.76
C GLU A 11 14.13 37.09 -18.60
N ASP A 12 13.95 37.56 -17.37
CA ASP A 12 14.02 36.78 -16.14
C ASP A 12 12.65 36.26 -15.68
N GLN A 13 11.56 36.86 -16.19
CA GLN A 13 10.19 36.42 -15.92
C GLN A 13 9.93 34.97 -16.37
N PRO A 14 9.00 34.25 -15.70
CA PRO A 14 8.71 32.85 -16.02
C PRO A 14 8.33 32.63 -17.49
N LYS A 15 8.98 31.64 -18.13
CA LYS A 15 8.90 31.42 -19.58
C LYS A 15 7.58 30.83 -20.07
N HIS A 16 6.75 30.30 -19.17
CA HIS A 16 5.53 29.56 -19.52
C HIS A 16 4.28 30.45 -19.63
N PHE A 17 4.40 31.75 -19.36
CA PHE A 17 3.30 32.71 -19.49
C PHE A 17 3.32 33.45 -20.82
N THR A 18 2.11 33.79 -21.30
CA THR A 18 1.94 34.73 -22.41
C THR A 18 2.43 36.13 -22.03
N THR A 19 2.62 37.01 -23.01
CA THR A 19 3.00 38.41 -22.75
C THR A 19 2.00 39.11 -21.82
N GLU A 20 0.70 38.88 -22.00
CA GLU A 20 -0.35 39.48 -21.16
C GLU A 20 -0.28 38.98 -19.72
N GLN A 21 -0.04 37.70 -19.52
CA GLN A 21 0.09 37.11 -18.18
C GLN A 21 1.35 37.61 -17.45
N LYS A 22 2.42 37.89 -18.18
CA LYS A 22 3.68 38.39 -17.60
C LYS A 22 3.55 39.80 -17.01
N GLU A 23 2.63 40.62 -17.50
CA GLU A 23 2.33 41.94 -16.91
C GLU A 23 1.79 41.84 -15.48
N ASP A 24 1.25 40.68 -15.12
CA ASP A 24 0.68 40.43 -13.80
C ASP A 24 1.66 39.71 -12.87
N VAL A 25 2.84 39.32 -13.36
CA VAL A 25 3.85 38.54 -12.64
C VAL A 25 5.04 39.43 -12.26
N VAL A 26 5.21 39.67 -10.96
CA VAL A 26 6.25 40.54 -10.40
C VAL A 26 7.15 39.81 -9.41
N ALA A 27 8.44 40.14 -9.39
CA ALA A 27 9.40 39.60 -8.44
C ALA A 27 9.42 40.43 -7.15
N ASN A 28 9.53 39.78 -5.99
CA ASN A 28 9.73 40.41 -4.69
C ASN A 28 10.64 39.56 -3.78
N GLU A 29 10.83 39.97 -2.52
CA GLU A 29 11.70 39.28 -1.55
C GLU A 29 11.32 37.82 -1.28
N HIS A 30 10.09 37.42 -1.61
CA HIS A 30 9.55 36.07 -1.42
C HIS A 30 9.51 35.25 -2.72
N GLY A 31 9.96 35.81 -3.85
CA GLY A 31 10.00 35.16 -5.16
C GLY A 31 9.10 35.83 -6.19
N TRP A 32 8.60 35.05 -7.16
CA TRP A 32 7.63 35.54 -8.14
C TRP A 32 6.23 35.53 -7.55
N THR A 33 5.48 36.60 -7.75
CA THR A 33 4.09 36.72 -7.31
C THR A 33 3.17 37.18 -8.44
N VAL A 34 1.90 36.75 -8.40
CA VAL A 34 0.83 37.28 -9.24
C VAL A 34 0.18 38.43 -8.48
N LYS A 35 0.02 39.58 -9.15
CA LYS A 35 -0.64 40.75 -8.54
C LYS A 35 -2.10 40.45 -8.17
N ALA A 36 -2.58 41.10 -7.13
CA ALA A 36 -3.97 41.03 -6.70
C ALA A 36 -4.93 41.50 -7.81
N GLY A 37 -6.08 40.83 -7.95
CA GLY A 37 -7.08 41.12 -8.97
C GLY A 37 -6.68 40.68 -10.40
N SER A 38 -5.58 39.95 -10.56
CA SER A 38 -5.25 39.31 -11.84
C SER A 38 -6.24 38.17 -12.13
N THR A 39 -6.64 38.05 -13.39
CA THR A 39 -7.45 36.91 -13.87
C THR A 39 -6.74 35.57 -13.69
N MET A 40 -5.41 35.57 -13.53
CA MET A 40 -4.61 34.37 -13.25
C MET A 40 -4.89 33.76 -11.88
N THR A 41 -5.27 34.57 -10.89
CA THR A 41 -5.54 34.11 -9.51
C THR A 41 -6.95 33.51 -9.35
N GLY A 42 -7.80 33.63 -10.38
CA GLY A 42 -9.23 33.30 -10.26
C GLY A 42 -10.00 34.19 -9.29
N ASN A 43 -9.39 35.30 -8.84
CA ASN A 43 -9.93 36.26 -7.90
C ASN A 43 -9.78 37.69 -8.46
N ASP A 44 -10.88 38.43 -8.58
CA ASP A 44 -10.89 39.81 -9.08
C ASP A 44 -10.69 40.87 -7.96
N ASN A 45 -10.53 40.44 -6.70
CA ASN A 45 -10.23 41.34 -5.59
C ASN A 45 -8.82 41.93 -5.71
N THR A 46 -8.75 43.20 -6.10
CA THR A 46 -7.52 43.98 -6.24
C THR A 46 -6.83 44.32 -4.91
N SER A 47 -7.47 44.02 -3.78
CA SER A 47 -6.92 44.22 -2.43
C SER A 47 -6.54 42.91 -1.74
N ALA A 48 -6.56 41.79 -2.45
CA ALA A 48 -6.09 40.52 -1.92
C ALA A 48 -4.56 40.52 -1.73
N ASP A 49 -4.06 39.60 -0.92
CA ASP A 49 -2.63 39.34 -0.89
C ASP A 49 -2.19 38.70 -2.22
N PRO A 50 -1.03 39.10 -2.79
CA PRO A 50 -0.55 38.54 -4.05
C PRO A 50 -0.16 37.07 -3.89
N GLU A 51 -0.46 36.25 -4.89
CA GLU A 51 -0.21 34.80 -4.84
C GLU A 51 1.22 34.48 -5.22
N ILE A 52 1.88 33.58 -4.50
CA ILE A 52 3.25 33.14 -4.82
C ILE A 52 3.22 32.11 -5.94
N LEU A 53 4.02 32.34 -6.99
CA LEU A 53 4.23 31.34 -8.04
C LEU A 53 5.39 30.41 -7.66
N VAL A 54 5.04 29.17 -7.40
CA VAL A 54 6.01 28.10 -7.15
C VAL A 54 6.16 27.28 -8.43
N PHE A 55 7.37 27.26 -9.00
CA PHE A 55 7.69 26.36 -10.10
C PHE A 55 8.58 25.24 -9.56
N ILE A 56 8.00 24.05 -9.48
CA ILE A 56 8.71 22.85 -9.05
C ILE A 56 9.18 22.13 -10.32
N ARG A 57 10.47 21.81 -10.40
CA ARG A 57 11.00 20.99 -11.49
C ARG A 57 10.58 19.53 -11.29
N GLY A 58 10.30 18.83 -12.38
CA GLY A 58 10.01 17.38 -12.36
C GLY A 58 8.59 17.01 -11.91
N LEU A 59 7.62 17.94 -12.02
CA LEU A 59 6.22 17.68 -11.74
C LEU A 59 5.59 16.70 -12.75
N ASP A 60 6.09 16.67 -13.99
CA ASP A 60 5.64 15.75 -15.05
C ASP A 60 5.75 14.27 -14.61
N ASN A 61 6.68 13.93 -13.72
CA ASN A 61 6.84 12.57 -13.19
C ASN A 61 5.89 12.25 -12.01
N LYS A 62 5.06 13.20 -11.60
CA LYS A 62 4.20 13.12 -10.40
C LYS A 62 2.73 13.40 -10.67
N LEU A 63 2.40 14.12 -11.74
CA LEU A 63 1.02 14.34 -12.16
C LEU A 63 0.69 13.47 -13.37
N GLY A 64 -0.34 12.64 -13.25
CA GLY A 64 -0.84 11.81 -14.35
C GLY A 64 -0.05 10.52 -14.59
N VAL A 65 0.81 10.12 -13.65
CA VAL A 65 1.43 8.79 -13.64
C VAL A 65 0.61 7.85 -12.78
N GLY A 66 0.39 6.64 -13.28
CA GLY A 66 -0.24 5.57 -12.52
C GLY A 66 0.49 5.30 -11.21
N ASP A 67 -0.25 5.29 -10.09
CA ASP A 67 0.26 4.99 -8.76
C ASP A 67 -0.42 3.75 -8.20
N ILE A 68 0.33 2.96 -7.43
CA ILE A 68 -0.19 1.76 -6.77
C ILE A 68 -0.95 2.20 -5.52
N THR A 69 -2.23 1.88 -5.47
CA THR A 69 -3.13 2.27 -4.38
C THR A 69 -3.29 1.18 -3.32
N GLY A 70 -2.93 -0.06 -3.64
CA GLY A 70 -3.00 -1.16 -2.68
C GLY A 70 -2.75 -2.54 -3.30
N PHE A 71 -2.75 -3.54 -2.45
CA PHE A 71 -2.70 -4.95 -2.82
C PHE A 71 -3.73 -5.72 -2.03
N ASP A 72 -4.47 -6.59 -2.72
CA ASP A 72 -5.42 -7.51 -2.11
C ASP A 72 -5.01 -8.95 -2.37
N TRP A 73 -5.04 -9.76 -1.31
CA TRP A 73 -4.92 -11.21 -1.43
C TRP A 73 -6.24 -11.77 -1.94
N ASN A 74 -6.20 -12.51 -3.05
CA ASN A 74 -7.39 -13.17 -3.60
C ASN A 74 -7.57 -14.59 -3.03
N ILE A 75 -6.87 -14.90 -1.94
CA ILE A 75 -6.91 -16.17 -1.23
C ILE A 75 -7.12 -15.88 0.25
N SER A 76 -7.93 -16.69 0.91
CA SER A 76 -8.14 -16.63 2.35
C SER A 76 -7.39 -17.74 3.10
N GLU A 77 -7.12 -18.86 2.42
CA GLU A 77 -6.47 -20.05 2.96
C GLU A 77 -5.60 -20.72 1.88
N PHE A 78 -4.55 -21.41 2.32
CA PHE A 78 -3.69 -22.23 1.46
C PHE A 78 -3.34 -23.52 2.23
N ASP A 79 -3.77 -24.67 1.70
CA ASP A 79 -3.42 -25.96 2.29
C ASP A 79 -2.18 -26.51 1.57
N LYS A 80 -1.06 -26.60 2.28
CA LYS A 80 0.18 -27.17 1.74
C LYS A 80 0.02 -28.63 1.32
N SER A 81 -0.83 -29.41 1.99
CA SER A 81 -1.01 -30.84 1.69
C SER A 81 -1.65 -31.07 0.32
N ASP A 82 -2.55 -30.17 -0.09
CA ASP A 82 -3.21 -30.19 -1.40
C ASP A 82 -2.51 -29.31 -2.44
N GLY A 83 -1.73 -28.33 -1.98
CA GLY A 83 -1.19 -27.27 -2.81
C GLY A 83 -2.25 -26.25 -3.19
N GLY A 84 -1.90 -25.32 -4.06
CA GLY A 84 -2.82 -24.25 -4.44
C GLY A 84 -2.18 -23.22 -5.33
N THR A 85 -2.87 -22.10 -5.52
CA THR A 85 -2.36 -20.97 -6.28
C THR A 85 -2.38 -19.73 -5.40
N LEU A 86 -1.19 -19.18 -5.11
CA LEU A 86 -1.10 -17.85 -4.54
C LEU A 86 -1.61 -16.85 -5.57
N SER A 87 -2.47 -15.91 -5.15
CA SER A 87 -3.06 -14.92 -6.04
C SER A 87 -3.18 -13.58 -5.33
N VAL A 88 -2.63 -12.55 -5.94
CA VAL A 88 -2.63 -11.17 -5.43
C VAL A 88 -3.06 -10.22 -6.54
N THR A 89 -3.94 -9.28 -6.21
CA THR A 89 -4.31 -8.17 -7.10
C THR A 89 -3.59 -6.90 -6.68
N ALA A 90 -2.85 -6.28 -7.59
CA ALA A 90 -2.29 -4.95 -7.43
C ALA A 90 -3.27 -3.91 -7.98
N HIS A 91 -3.61 -2.91 -7.18
CA HIS A 91 -4.52 -1.84 -7.53
C HIS A 91 -3.76 -0.57 -7.92
N PHE A 92 -4.25 0.08 -8.97
CA PHE A 92 -3.75 1.35 -9.46
C PHE A 92 -4.84 2.42 -9.39
N ASN A 93 -4.46 3.68 -9.34
CA ASN A 93 -5.39 4.82 -9.42
C ASN A 93 -6.01 4.99 -10.81
N GLU A 94 -5.47 4.33 -11.84
CA GLU A 94 -5.96 4.37 -13.22
C GLU A 94 -5.59 3.11 -14.00
N ALA A 95 -6.08 2.99 -15.24
CA ALA A 95 -5.85 1.82 -16.08
C ALA A 95 -4.40 1.69 -16.55
N GLN A 96 -3.84 0.49 -16.45
CA GLN A 96 -2.45 0.19 -16.81
C GLN A 96 -2.37 -0.82 -17.97
N THR A 97 -1.53 -0.53 -18.96
CA THR A 97 -1.15 -1.43 -20.05
C THR A 97 0.10 -2.20 -19.68
N VAL A 98 0.01 -3.52 -19.73
CA VAL A 98 1.10 -4.44 -19.39
C VAL A 98 1.71 -5.05 -20.64
N THR A 99 3.04 -5.10 -20.69
CA THR A 99 3.80 -5.93 -21.65
C THR A 99 4.77 -6.84 -20.91
N GLY A 100 5.15 -7.97 -21.52
CA GLY A 100 6.02 -8.97 -20.90
C GLY A 100 5.37 -9.67 -19.71
N THR A 101 6.18 -10.09 -18.74
CA THR A 101 5.70 -10.79 -17.53
C THR A 101 6.28 -10.13 -16.30
N PRO A 102 5.76 -8.95 -15.88
CA PRO A 102 6.07 -8.39 -14.58
C PRO A 102 5.84 -9.42 -13.47
N GLN A 103 6.59 -9.29 -12.39
CA GLN A 103 6.59 -10.23 -11.28
C GLN A 103 6.35 -9.48 -9.96
N LEU A 104 5.70 -10.17 -9.03
CA LEU A 104 5.43 -9.71 -7.68
C LEU A 104 6.09 -10.67 -6.68
N THR A 105 6.93 -10.14 -5.81
CA THR A 105 7.63 -10.90 -4.79
C THR A 105 6.82 -10.89 -3.50
N VAL A 106 6.41 -12.07 -3.07
CA VAL A 106 5.82 -12.30 -1.75
C VAL A 106 6.94 -12.73 -0.81
N THR A 107 7.09 -11.99 0.28
CA THR A 107 8.01 -12.35 1.36
C THR A 107 7.40 -13.45 2.18
N ASN A 108 8.21 -14.48 2.42
CA ASN A 108 7.94 -15.55 3.36
C ASN A 108 8.88 -15.34 4.56
N ASP A 109 8.38 -15.46 5.78
CA ASP A 109 9.12 -15.14 7.00
C ASP A 109 10.10 -16.24 7.43
N THR A 110 9.75 -17.50 7.17
CA THR A 110 10.53 -18.70 7.53
C THR A 110 11.27 -19.29 6.33
N ASN A 111 10.65 -19.24 5.15
CA ASN A 111 11.09 -19.90 3.93
C ASN A 111 11.57 -18.91 2.87
N SER A 112 11.93 -19.42 1.69
CA SER A 112 12.31 -18.57 0.56
C SER A 112 11.10 -17.80 0.01
N ASN A 113 11.34 -16.55 -0.39
CA ASN A 113 10.32 -15.72 -1.02
C ASN A 113 9.72 -16.39 -2.26
N HIS A 114 8.45 -16.11 -2.49
CA HIS A 114 7.71 -16.56 -3.66
C HIS A 114 7.64 -15.45 -4.71
N THR A 115 7.72 -15.83 -5.99
CA THR A 115 7.62 -14.89 -7.10
C THR A 115 6.38 -15.22 -7.93
N LEU A 116 5.37 -14.37 -7.82
CA LEU A 116 4.13 -14.45 -8.58
C LEU A 116 4.33 -13.74 -9.91
N SER A 117 3.86 -14.35 -11.00
CA SER A 117 3.93 -13.76 -12.34
C SER A 117 2.63 -13.07 -12.70
N TYR A 118 2.71 -11.99 -13.48
CA TYR A 118 1.54 -11.32 -14.04
C TYR A 118 0.68 -12.33 -14.81
N ALA A 119 -0.61 -12.39 -14.46
CA ALA A 119 -1.58 -13.32 -15.03
C ALA A 119 -2.61 -12.61 -15.90
N SER A 120 -3.17 -11.48 -15.45
CA SER A 120 -4.26 -10.77 -16.16
C SER A 120 -4.48 -9.35 -15.66
N GLY A 121 -5.27 -8.55 -16.39
CA GLY A 121 -5.72 -7.22 -15.97
C GLY A 121 -5.25 -6.03 -16.82
N SER A 122 -4.43 -6.27 -17.84
CA SER A 122 -3.96 -5.22 -18.77
C SER A 122 -5.11 -4.44 -19.39
N GLY A 123 -4.98 -3.12 -19.44
CA GLY A 123 -6.01 -2.17 -19.84
C GLY A 123 -6.99 -1.81 -18.71
N THR A 124 -6.76 -2.29 -17.48
CA THR A 124 -7.58 -1.98 -16.29
C THR A 124 -6.71 -1.48 -15.14
N SER A 125 -7.33 -0.99 -14.07
CA SER A 125 -6.66 -0.53 -12.85
C SER A 125 -6.34 -1.65 -11.86
N ALA A 126 -6.63 -2.90 -12.19
CA ALA A 126 -6.42 -4.06 -11.32
C ALA A 126 -5.62 -5.12 -12.08
N LEU A 127 -4.39 -5.40 -11.62
CA LEU A 127 -3.51 -6.40 -12.22
C LEU A 127 -3.37 -7.59 -11.29
N THR A 128 -3.68 -8.80 -11.77
CA THR A 128 -3.59 -10.03 -10.99
C THR A 128 -2.26 -10.73 -11.25
N PHE A 129 -1.61 -11.16 -10.18
CA PHE A 129 -0.38 -11.94 -10.18
C PHE A 129 -0.64 -13.28 -9.50
N THR A 130 -0.11 -14.38 -10.06
CA THR A 130 -0.33 -15.72 -9.52
C THR A 130 0.93 -16.58 -9.49
N LEU A 131 0.95 -17.56 -8.58
CA LEU A 131 1.94 -18.62 -8.50
C LEU A 131 1.27 -19.93 -8.09
N ALA A 132 1.34 -20.94 -8.93
CA ALA A 132 0.92 -22.29 -8.56
C ALA A 132 2.01 -22.99 -7.73
N ILE A 133 1.62 -23.56 -6.59
CA ILE A 133 2.47 -24.30 -5.68
C ILE A 133 1.86 -25.70 -5.54
N GLY A 134 2.62 -26.73 -5.88
CA GLY A 134 2.16 -28.11 -5.76
C GLY A 134 1.99 -28.58 -4.31
N ALA A 135 1.20 -29.64 -4.14
CA ALA A 135 1.07 -30.38 -2.89
C ALA A 135 2.42 -30.74 -2.27
N ALA A 136 2.52 -30.63 -0.95
CA ALA A 136 3.69 -30.93 -0.11
C ALA A 136 5.01 -30.27 -0.58
N ASN A 137 4.95 -29.15 -1.29
CA ASN A 137 6.14 -28.44 -1.76
C ASN A 137 6.99 -27.94 -0.59
N ALA A 138 8.29 -28.22 -0.60
CA ALA A 138 9.23 -27.84 0.46
C ALA A 138 9.48 -26.32 0.57
N ALA A 139 8.97 -25.51 -0.36
CA ALA A 139 9.11 -24.05 -0.33
C ALA A 139 8.07 -23.33 0.55
N THR A 140 7.07 -24.04 1.06
CA THR A 140 6.05 -23.51 1.98
C THR A 140 6.01 -24.38 3.23
N ASP A 141 5.60 -23.88 4.39
CA ASP A 141 5.21 -24.66 5.57
C ASP A 141 3.87 -24.15 6.13
N ALA A 142 3.26 -24.93 7.04
CA ALA A 142 1.92 -24.61 7.56
C ALA A 142 1.88 -23.34 8.41
N ASP A 143 3.02 -22.96 8.99
CA ASP A 143 3.16 -21.81 9.89
C ASP A 143 3.73 -20.57 9.18
N ASP A 144 3.95 -20.62 7.86
CA ASP A 144 4.53 -19.51 7.10
C ASP A 144 3.61 -18.29 7.11
N VAL A 145 4.16 -17.11 7.36
CA VAL A 145 3.45 -15.84 7.24
C VAL A 145 3.89 -15.14 5.96
N LEU A 146 2.96 -15.03 5.02
CA LEU A 146 3.20 -14.36 3.74
C LEU A 146 2.88 -12.86 3.83
N SER A 147 3.77 -12.04 3.27
CA SER A 147 3.60 -10.59 3.25
C SER A 147 4.15 -9.97 1.97
N LEU A 148 3.77 -8.72 1.71
CA LEU A 148 4.28 -7.92 0.59
C LEU A 148 5.17 -6.82 1.15
N ALA A 149 6.47 -6.91 0.89
CA ALA A 149 7.42 -5.90 1.27
C ALA A 149 7.34 -4.64 0.40
N ALA A 150 8.05 -3.60 0.80
CA ALA A 150 8.27 -2.47 -0.07
C ALA A 150 9.06 -2.84 -1.32
N ASN A 151 8.68 -2.25 -2.45
CA ASN A 151 9.24 -2.57 -3.76
C ASN A 151 9.13 -4.04 -4.18
N CYS A 152 8.04 -4.71 -3.82
CA CYS A 152 7.80 -6.11 -4.13
C CYS A 152 7.65 -6.43 -5.63
N MET A 153 7.30 -5.45 -6.48
CA MET A 153 7.06 -5.70 -7.90
C MET A 153 8.23 -5.28 -8.79
N SER A 154 8.52 -6.14 -9.78
CA SER A 154 9.59 -6.00 -10.76
C SER A 154 9.03 -6.18 -12.16
N LEU A 155 9.54 -5.43 -13.13
CA LEU A 155 9.02 -5.48 -14.50
C LEU A 155 9.48 -6.69 -15.31
N ASN A 156 10.59 -7.35 -14.93
CA ASN A 156 11.12 -8.54 -15.60
C ASN A 156 11.15 -8.42 -17.14
N SER A 157 11.83 -7.40 -17.65
CA SER A 157 11.90 -7.05 -19.10
C SER A 157 10.56 -6.68 -19.76
N GLY A 158 9.50 -6.54 -18.98
CA GLY A 158 8.19 -6.02 -19.39
C GLY A 158 8.00 -4.54 -19.05
N THR A 159 6.75 -4.09 -19.14
CA THR A 159 6.34 -2.73 -18.75
C THR A 159 4.98 -2.73 -18.07
N ILE A 160 4.75 -1.77 -17.18
CA ILE A 160 3.44 -1.38 -16.68
C ILE A 160 3.37 0.14 -16.88
N LYS A 161 2.44 0.59 -17.73
CA LYS A 161 2.32 1.98 -18.15
C LYS A 161 0.88 2.44 -18.17
N ASP A 162 0.64 3.69 -17.86
CA ASP A 162 -0.68 4.29 -18.03
C ASP A 162 -1.03 4.53 -19.51
N THR A 163 -2.18 5.16 -19.75
CA THR A 163 -2.65 5.53 -21.09
C THR A 163 -1.82 6.61 -21.78
N SER A 164 -1.11 7.44 -21.02
CA SER A 164 -0.19 8.47 -21.54
C SER A 164 1.15 7.87 -21.95
N GLY A 165 1.43 6.64 -21.50
CA GLY A 165 2.65 5.89 -21.79
C GLY A 165 3.74 6.08 -20.74
N ASP A 166 3.41 6.75 -19.63
CA ASP A 166 4.32 6.96 -18.52
C ASP A 166 4.41 5.69 -17.67
N SER A 167 5.62 5.39 -17.21
CA SER A 167 5.85 4.23 -16.36
C SER A 167 5.48 4.58 -14.93
N VAL A 168 4.85 3.65 -14.21
CA VAL A 168 4.57 3.75 -12.77
C VAL A 168 5.87 4.14 -12.05
N SER A 169 5.92 5.37 -11.54
CA SER A 169 7.16 6.04 -11.13
C SER A 169 7.79 5.43 -9.87
N ALA A 170 6.96 4.76 -9.05
CA ALA A 170 7.39 4.10 -7.84
C ALA A 170 6.52 2.86 -7.59
N ILE A 171 7.03 1.69 -7.99
CA ILE A 171 6.42 0.42 -7.59
C ILE A 171 6.80 0.20 -6.11
N THR A 172 6.14 0.89 -5.20
CA THR A 172 6.42 0.84 -3.75
C THR A 172 5.22 0.22 -3.05
N GLY A 173 5.31 -1.03 -2.58
CA GLY A 173 4.43 -1.49 -1.49
C GLY A 173 4.96 -1.00 -0.13
N PRO A 174 4.27 -1.19 1.01
CA PRO A 174 2.84 -1.39 1.24
C PRO A 174 2.18 -0.23 2.03
N THR A 175 0.87 -0.04 1.87
CA THR A 175 -0.05 0.08 3.03
C THR A 175 -1.07 -1.03 2.84
N ALA A 176 -0.86 -2.17 3.50
CA ALA A 176 -1.85 -3.23 3.49
C ALA A 176 -3.09 -2.73 4.23
N THR A 177 -4.25 -2.65 3.56
CA THR A 177 -5.50 -2.32 4.26
C THR A 177 -6.09 -3.54 4.95
N THR A 178 -5.86 -4.77 4.48
CA THR A 178 -6.42 -5.96 5.14
C THR A 178 -5.78 -7.22 4.59
N GLY A 179 -5.54 -8.21 5.47
CA GLY A 179 -5.13 -9.56 5.06
C GLY A 179 -3.74 -9.96 5.54
N SER A 180 -3.55 -10.03 6.87
CA SER A 180 -2.60 -10.99 7.41
C SER A 180 -3.31 -12.34 7.38
N THR A 181 -2.85 -13.25 6.53
CA THR A 181 -3.24 -14.67 6.61
C THR A 181 -2.40 -15.29 7.71
N THR A 182 -2.69 -14.96 8.97
CA THR A 182 -2.27 -15.83 10.07
C THR A 182 -2.98 -17.16 9.83
N PHE A 183 -2.22 -18.23 9.62
CA PHE A 183 -2.76 -19.59 9.69
C PHE A 183 -3.00 -19.90 11.17
N PRO A 184 -4.23 -20.06 11.67
CA PRO A 184 -4.44 -20.68 12.95
C PRO A 184 -4.66 -22.17 12.68
N THR A 185 -3.57 -22.94 12.63
CA THR A 185 -3.70 -24.37 12.93
C THR A 185 -3.12 -24.60 14.30
N ALA A 186 -3.83 -24.13 15.33
CA ALA A 186 -3.64 -24.69 16.65
C ALA A 186 -4.03 -26.16 16.56
N THR A 187 -3.03 -27.04 16.44
CA THR A 187 -3.24 -28.45 16.72
C THR A 187 -3.49 -28.53 18.22
N GLU A 188 -4.75 -28.63 18.64
CA GLU A 188 -5.03 -28.99 20.02
C GLU A 188 -4.61 -30.44 20.20
N ASP A 189 -3.46 -30.64 20.85
CA ASP A 189 -3.10 -31.95 21.40
C ASP A 189 -4.05 -32.26 22.56
N HIS A 190 -5.17 -32.94 22.27
CA HIS A 190 -6.06 -33.52 23.29
C HIS A 190 -5.44 -34.74 24.01
N GLY A 191 -4.11 -34.90 23.96
CA GLY A 191 -3.37 -36.02 24.54
C GLY A 191 -2.69 -35.74 25.88
N ASN A 192 -2.57 -34.49 26.33
CA ASN A 192 -1.77 -34.17 27.51
C ASN A 192 -2.60 -33.62 28.68
N THR A 193 -2.60 -34.35 29.79
CA THR A 193 -3.27 -34.04 31.07
C THR A 193 -2.53 -32.98 31.89
N THR A 194 -1.93 -32.01 31.21
CA THR A 194 -1.23 -30.89 31.85
C THR A 194 -1.92 -29.61 31.39
N TYR A 195 -2.77 -29.04 32.24
CA TYR A 195 -3.35 -27.72 32.02
C TYR A 195 -2.20 -26.71 32.01
N ASP A 196 -1.80 -26.25 30.83
CA ASP A 196 -0.83 -25.19 30.68
C ASP A 196 -1.47 -23.87 31.12
N THR A 197 -1.02 -23.35 32.27
CA THR A 197 -1.54 -22.10 32.84
C THR A 197 -0.85 -20.86 32.28
N ALA A 198 -0.13 -20.96 31.16
CA ALA A 198 0.60 -19.82 30.58
C ALA A 198 0.52 -19.76 29.05
N PHE A 199 -0.63 -19.34 28.51
CA PHE A 199 -0.68 -18.84 27.13
C PHE A 199 -0.20 -17.38 27.12
N ALA A 200 1.07 -17.16 26.80
CA ALA A 200 1.59 -15.81 26.59
C ALA A 200 1.07 -15.28 25.25
N VAL A 201 -0.08 -14.61 25.25
CA VAL A 201 -0.49 -13.75 24.12
C VAL A 201 0.45 -12.55 24.12
N GLY A 202 1.55 -12.66 23.39
CA GLY A 202 2.52 -11.58 23.24
C GLY A 202 1.85 -10.33 22.70
N ALA A 203 1.82 -9.27 23.51
CA ALA A 203 1.52 -7.88 23.15
C ALA A 203 0.60 -7.65 21.94
N VAL A 204 -0.58 -8.28 21.91
CA VAL A 204 -1.65 -7.86 21.00
C VAL A 204 -2.70 -7.16 21.84
N THR A 205 -2.80 -5.84 21.70
CA THR A 205 -3.98 -5.08 22.17
C THR A 205 -5.16 -5.43 21.25
N ALA A 206 -5.63 -6.68 21.32
CA ALA A 206 -6.93 -7.05 20.79
C ALA A 206 -7.91 -6.89 21.95
N GLY A 207 -8.87 -5.97 21.80
CA GLY A 207 -10.03 -5.92 22.70
C GLY A 207 -10.77 -7.25 22.57
N ILE A 208 -10.58 -8.13 23.54
CA ILE A 208 -11.31 -9.40 23.63
C ILE A 208 -12.78 -9.03 23.82
N LEU A 209 -13.59 -9.21 22.77
CA LEU A 209 -14.99 -8.79 22.80
C LEU A 209 -15.87 -9.78 23.58
N THR A 210 -15.54 -11.07 23.61
CA THR A 210 -16.09 -12.07 24.54
C THR A 210 -15.24 -13.35 24.50
N VAL A 211 -15.07 -14.03 25.62
CA VAL A 211 -14.59 -15.41 25.68
C VAL A 211 -15.74 -16.27 26.19
N ASP A 212 -16.32 -17.11 25.33
CA ASP A 212 -17.32 -18.09 25.73
C ASP A 212 -16.62 -19.42 26.08
N ILE A 213 -16.48 -19.71 27.37
CA ILE A 213 -16.02 -21.03 27.84
C ILE A 213 -17.25 -21.95 27.89
N THR A 214 -17.33 -22.91 26.96
CA THR A 214 -18.35 -23.97 27.05
C THR A 214 -17.72 -25.22 27.63
N THR A 215 -17.91 -25.48 28.92
CA THR A 215 -17.46 -26.75 29.54
C THR A 215 -18.43 -27.86 29.15
N ALA A 216 -18.14 -28.59 28.07
CA ALA A 216 -18.89 -29.79 27.75
C ALA A 216 -18.45 -30.94 28.68
N GLY A 217 -19.35 -31.36 29.58
CA GLY A 217 -19.30 -32.71 30.17
C GLY A 217 -18.70 -32.86 31.57
N SER A 218 -18.54 -31.80 32.37
CA SER A 218 -18.02 -31.96 33.74
C SER A 218 -19.07 -32.45 34.75
N GLY A 219 -20.38 -32.36 34.44
CA GLY A 219 -21.44 -32.76 35.37
C GLY A 219 -21.56 -31.88 36.62
N TYR A 220 -20.85 -30.75 36.66
CA TYR A 220 -20.98 -29.71 37.69
C TYR A 220 -21.85 -28.58 37.12
N THR A 221 -23.01 -28.34 37.72
CA THR A 221 -23.86 -27.17 37.45
C THR A 221 -23.57 -26.13 38.51
N ASP A 222 -22.47 -25.40 38.36
CA ASP A 222 -22.24 -24.24 39.21
C ASP A 222 -22.44 -23.00 38.33
N GLU A 223 -23.60 -22.36 38.50
CA GLU A 223 -23.94 -21.01 38.06
C GLU A 223 -23.06 -19.97 38.79
N GLU A 224 -21.74 -20.16 38.78
CA GLU A 224 -20.80 -19.22 39.38
C GLU A 224 -19.94 -18.67 38.25
N ASP A 225 -20.25 -17.43 37.86
CA ASP A 225 -19.51 -16.66 36.84
C ASP A 225 -18.01 -16.76 37.14
N ALA A 226 -17.28 -17.43 36.26
CA ALA A 226 -15.82 -17.56 36.36
C ALA A 226 -15.21 -16.16 36.30
N THR A 227 -14.85 -15.60 37.46
CA THR A 227 -14.20 -14.30 37.55
C THR A 227 -12.71 -14.48 37.24
N ILE A 228 -12.26 -13.96 36.11
CA ILE A 228 -10.83 -13.93 35.74
C ILE A 228 -10.18 -12.76 36.47
N ASP A 229 -9.36 -13.04 37.49
CA ASP A 229 -8.48 -12.06 38.11
C ASP A 229 -7.22 -11.88 37.25
N LEU A 230 -7.21 -10.83 36.43
CA LEU A 230 -6.03 -10.39 35.68
C LEU A 230 -5.13 -9.57 36.62
N GLY A 231 -4.53 -10.25 37.60
CA GLY A 231 -3.74 -9.63 38.66
C GLY A 231 -2.82 -8.52 38.12
N THR A 232 -2.88 -7.34 38.75
CA THR A 232 -2.07 -6.18 38.32
C THR A 232 -0.60 -6.43 38.65
N GLY A 233 0.20 -6.71 37.61
CA GLY A 233 1.67 -6.62 37.62
C GLY A 233 2.13 -5.43 36.80
#